data_AF-A0A430HQX5-F1
#
_entry.id   AF-A0A430HQX5-F1
#
_cell.length_a   1.000
_cell.length_b   1.000
_cell.length_c   1.000
_cell.angle_alpha   90.00
_cell.angle_beta   90.00
_cell.angle_gamma   90.00
#
_symmetry.space_group_name_H-M   'P 1'
#
loop_
_entity.id
_entity.type
_entity.pdbx_description
1 polymer ?
#
loop_
_entity_poly.entity_id
_entity_poly.type
_entity_poly.pdbx_seq_one_letter_code
_entity_poly.pdbx_strand_id
1 'polypeptide(L)'
;MNPNITKIASFDGVARLTPEQFRERFPAACVGQRRDPQPRRCAEAVDRGARTVDSDGVRVVLLSGNVAIDSALLDNAADADWTHIAVDGDLHLDGCGADVFYARGIDKVYYVGGDLHVASVDLGAIASNAVAGRIVANSAWLCADDDCAMRTAPELRVHARFLFAWFYSIDDLKIAPATVVFILGSGYYCDKLRLPNPVFQWHEDIHVLAEPFVRIVEGEGSDANGWINEAIDRALGLGRTIFRDGFDIACYPHHRAAQIEAGKDEHRAAYLLHKRSAAVSPGFYEAWLGMGDALFAVGAYRQALAAYKEAGTLFPEDQNVLVNLAYNYGSLSALYLGDHDQAIALASMSIAHNSGAGCEDSDHGYAYRCRAEAYLLSQRPAQALADLERALELDNGDAASHWLLGLFHYQRGDMQQARACHAAASKYEHGFDAYADAGSGTACLYQEPSEVDWA
;
A
#
# COMPACT_ATOMS: atom_id res chain seq x y z
N MET A 1 -9.63 36.19 -2.75
CA MET A 1 -8.34 36.83 -3.06
C MET A 1 -7.80 37.38 -1.75
N ASN A 2 -6.72 36.80 -1.23
CA ASN A 2 -6.11 37.24 0.02
C ASN A 2 -5.28 38.50 -0.29
N PRO A 3 -5.50 39.66 0.35
CA PRO A 3 -5.03 40.95 -0.16
C PRO A 3 -3.51 41.24 -0.09
N ASN A 4 -2.65 40.28 0.24
CA ASN A 4 -1.21 40.51 0.46
C ASN A 4 -0.25 39.55 -0.29
N ILE A 5 -0.67 38.87 -1.36
CA ILE A 5 0.25 38.01 -2.15
C ILE A 5 0.81 38.79 -3.35
N THR A 6 2.13 38.97 -3.39
CA THR A 6 2.84 39.65 -4.49
C THR A 6 3.21 38.66 -5.58
N LYS A 7 2.70 38.86 -6.81
CA LYS A 7 3.07 38.02 -7.96
C LYS A 7 4.44 38.41 -8.51
N ILE A 8 5.35 37.44 -8.61
CA ILE A 8 6.68 37.61 -9.19
C ILE A 8 6.64 37.21 -10.66
N ALA A 9 6.94 38.17 -11.55
CA ALA A 9 6.97 37.96 -13.00
C ALA A 9 8.40 37.89 -13.57
N SER A 10 9.38 38.44 -12.84
CA SER A 10 10.81 38.28 -13.12
C SER A 10 11.62 38.45 -11.83
N PHE A 11 12.90 38.06 -11.86
CA PHE A 11 13.84 38.23 -10.74
C PHE A 11 14.75 39.45 -10.91
N ASP A 12 14.48 40.30 -11.90
CA ASP A 12 15.29 41.47 -12.20
C ASP A 12 15.15 42.54 -11.12
N GLY A 13 16.28 43.07 -10.65
CA GLY A 13 16.30 44.10 -9.61
C GLY A 13 15.90 43.59 -8.21
N VAL A 14 15.66 42.29 -8.05
CA VAL A 14 15.40 41.67 -6.74
C VAL A 14 16.70 41.57 -5.93
N ALA A 15 16.61 41.78 -4.62
CA ALA A 15 17.77 41.71 -3.73
C ALA A 15 18.44 40.32 -3.79
N ARG A 16 19.77 40.29 -3.78
CA ARG A 16 20.58 39.08 -3.83
C ARG A 16 21.46 39.01 -2.59
N LEU A 17 21.41 37.89 -1.87
CA LEU A 17 22.21 37.63 -0.67
C LEU A 17 23.44 36.79 -1.01
N THR A 18 24.57 37.06 -0.37
CA THR A 18 25.67 36.08 -0.29
C THR A 18 25.28 34.93 0.66
N PRO A 19 25.98 33.78 0.63
CA PRO A 19 25.76 32.70 1.59
C PRO A 19 25.86 33.18 3.06
N GLU A 20 26.81 34.08 3.36
CA GLU A 20 26.96 34.69 4.70
C GLU A 20 25.76 35.52 5.08
N GLN A 21 25.33 36.44 4.20
CA GLN A 21 24.18 37.31 4.45
C GLN A 21 22.89 36.50 4.61
N PHE A 22 22.75 35.41 3.86
CA PHE A 22 21.64 34.47 4.03
C PHE A 22 21.67 33.81 5.42
N ARG A 23 22.83 33.27 5.83
CA ARG A 23 22.99 32.64 7.15
C ARG A 23 22.74 33.62 8.31
N GLU A 24 23.17 34.87 8.17
CA GLU A 24 22.90 35.93 9.15
C GLU A 24 21.41 36.29 9.22
N ARG A 25 20.73 36.34 8.08
CA ARG A 25 19.30 36.69 8.02
C ARG A 25 18.39 35.56 8.48
N PHE A 26 18.73 34.31 8.15
CA PHE A 26 17.95 33.12 8.47
C PHE A 26 18.81 32.13 9.26
N PRO A 27 19.17 32.44 10.52
CA PRO A 27 20.06 31.58 11.31
C PRO A 27 19.44 30.22 11.67
N ALA A 28 18.11 30.10 11.57
CA ALA A 28 17.37 28.85 11.77
C ALA A 28 17.25 28.00 10.49
N ALA A 29 17.64 28.53 9.33
CA ALA A 29 17.65 27.80 8.07
C ALA A 29 18.83 26.81 8.08
N CYS A 30 18.61 25.61 8.62
CA CYS A 30 19.58 24.50 8.55
C CYS A 30 19.53 23.78 7.18
N VAL A 31 19.30 24.53 6.11
CA VAL A 31 19.10 24.04 4.75
C VAL A 31 20.40 23.40 4.26
N GLY A 32 20.34 22.13 3.86
CA GLY A 32 21.50 21.36 3.41
C GLY A 32 22.22 20.56 4.50
N GLN A 33 21.95 20.80 5.79
CA GLN A 33 22.39 19.89 6.86
C GLN A 33 21.33 18.80 7.06
N ARG A 34 21.42 17.70 6.31
CA ARG A 34 20.73 16.46 6.70
C ARG A 34 21.38 16.01 8.02
N ARG A 35 20.64 16.08 9.14
CA ARG A 35 21.01 15.29 10.32
C ARG A 35 20.97 13.84 9.86
N ASP A 36 22.12 13.17 9.86
CA ASP A 36 22.25 11.78 9.41
C ASP A 36 21.30 10.88 10.22
N PRO A 37 20.13 10.48 9.69
CA PRO A 37 19.23 9.63 10.41
C PRO A 37 19.68 8.20 10.11
N GLN A 38 20.60 7.72 10.95
CA GLN A 38 21.20 6.37 10.99
C GLN A 38 22.51 6.16 10.21
N PRO A 39 23.45 5.37 10.78
CA PRO A 39 24.73 5.07 10.13
C PRO A 39 24.53 4.32 8.81
N ARG A 40 25.18 4.86 7.76
CA ARG A 40 25.31 4.31 6.39
C ARG A 40 25.16 2.79 6.32
N ARG A 41 24.02 2.31 5.81
CA ARG A 41 23.92 0.95 5.24
C ARG A 41 23.89 0.90 3.72
N CYS A 42 23.70 2.03 3.03
CA CYS A 42 23.89 2.11 1.59
C CYS A 42 24.61 3.42 1.24
N ALA A 43 25.66 3.33 0.43
CA ALA A 43 26.56 4.44 0.13
C ALA A 43 25.99 5.48 -0.85
N GLU A 44 24.73 5.37 -1.31
CA GLU A 44 24.22 6.14 -2.46
C GLU A 44 22.77 6.67 -2.33
N ALA A 45 22.24 6.89 -1.12
CA ALA A 45 20.86 7.36 -0.91
C ALA A 45 20.70 8.87 -0.60
N VAL A 46 21.77 9.64 -0.69
CA VAL A 46 21.79 11.05 -0.28
C VAL A 46 22.51 11.85 -1.35
N ASP A 47 21.76 12.21 -2.41
CA ASP A 47 21.81 13.53 -3.05
C ASP A 47 21.13 13.47 -4.44
N ARG A 48 19.81 13.70 -4.52
CA ARG A 48 19.19 14.13 -5.80
C ARG A 48 19.48 15.63 -6.06
N GLY A 49 20.69 16.08 -5.75
CA GLY A 49 21.13 17.46 -5.98
C GLY A 49 20.49 18.49 -5.07
N ALA A 50 20.30 18.20 -3.77
CA ALA A 50 20.03 19.25 -2.78
C ALA A 50 21.29 20.12 -2.67
N ARG A 51 21.43 21.08 -3.58
CA ARG A 51 22.63 21.89 -3.74
C ARG A 51 22.89 22.69 -2.47
N THR A 52 24.13 22.68 -2.02
CA THR A 52 24.60 23.56 -0.96
C THR A 52 24.91 24.94 -1.55
N VAL A 53 24.52 26.00 -0.85
CA VAL A 53 24.83 27.39 -1.23
C VAL A 53 26.29 27.76 -0.86
N ASP A 54 27.08 26.79 -0.39
CA ASP A 54 28.44 27.00 0.12
C ASP A 54 29.50 27.16 -0.97
N SER A 55 29.14 27.10 -2.26
CA SER A 55 30.09 27.36 -3.35
C SER A 55 30.30 28.87 -3.56
N ASP A 56 31.56 29.29 -3.58
CA ASP A 56 31.97 30.67 -3.85
C ASP A 56 31.33 31.19 -5.15
N GLY A 57 30.60 32.30 -5.05
CA GLY A 57 29.98 33.00 -6.19
C GLY A 57 28.46 32.85 -6.31
N VAL A 58 27.84 31.87 -5.65
CA VAL A 58 26.37 31.74 -5.67
C VAL A 58 25.72 32.87 -4.87
N ARG A 59 24.75 33.56 -5.47
CA ARG A 59 23.82 34.44 -4.76
C ARG A 59 22.45 33.79 -4.61
N VAL A 60 21.74 34.16 -3.55
CA VAL A 60 20.35 33.74 -3.30
C VAL A 60 19.43 34.92 -3.52
N VAL A 61 18.42 34.78 -4.37
CA VAL A 61 17.41 35.83 -4.58
C VAL A 61 16.50 35.90 -3.37
N LEU A 62 16.44 37.05 -2.70
CA LEU A 62 15.59 37.29 -1.54
C LEU A 62 14.27 37.94 -1.96
N LEU A 63 13.18 37.24 -1.70
CA LEU A 63 11.81 37.73 -1.85
C LEU A 63 11.23 37.99 -0.47
N SER A 64 10.63 39.16 -0.25
CA SER A 64 10.08 39.54 1.05
C SER A 64 8.56 39.65 1.03
N GLY A 65 7.91 39.14 2.08
CA GLY A 65 6.47 39.04 2.17
C GLY A 65 5.92 37.79 1.49
N ASN A 66 4.59 37.70 1.41
CA ASN A 66 3.92 36.57 0.79
C ASN A 66 3.96 36.73 -0.73
N VAL A 67 4.46 35.73 -1.45
CA VAL A 67 4.69 35.81 -2.89
C VAL A 67 4.06 34.65 -3.63
N ALA A 68 3.70 34.90 -4.89
CA ALA A 68 3.28 33.88 -5.84
C ALA A 68 4.23 33.87 -7.04
N ILE A 69 4.72 32.69 -7.41
CA ILE A 69 5.66 32.48 -8.51
C ILE A 69 5.08 31.40 -9.40
N ASP A 70 5.06 31.65 -10.71
CA ASP A 70 4.77 30.59 -11.67
C ASP A 70 5.93 29.57 -11.66
N SER A 71 5.63 28.28 -11.46
CA SER A 71 6.64 27.22 -11.43
C SER A 71 7.49 27.18 -12.71
N ALA A 72 6.95 27.56 -13.87
CA ALA A 72 7.72 27.67 -15.10
C ALA A 72 8.71 28.84 -15.09
N LEU A 73 8.39 29.96 -14.41
CA LEU A 73 9.35 31.05 -14.21
C LEU A 73 10.51 30.56 -13.35
N LEU A 74 10.23 29.81 -12.29
CA LEU A 74 11.26 29.25 -11.41
C LEU A 74 12.12 28.21 -12.13
N ASP A 75 11.51 27.31 -12.89
CA ASP A 75 12.19 26.27 -13.68
C ASP A 75 13.14 26.84 -14.74
N ASN A 76 12.71 27.88 -15.45
CA ASN A 76 13.52 28.52 -16.48
C ASN A 76 14.53 29.54 -15.93
N ALA A 77 14.49 29.81 -14.62
CA ALA A 77 15.44 30.73 -14.01
C ALA A 77 16.83 30.10 -13.90
N ALA A 78 17.69 30.38 -14.87
CA ALA A 78 19.10 30.05 -14.82
C ALA A 78 19.88 31.34 -15.06
N ASP A 79 20.61 31.79 -14.04
CA ASP A 79 21.54 32.92 -14.11
C ASP A 79 22.92 32.41 -13.65
N ALA A 80 23.99 32.92 -14.26
CA ALA A 80 25.35 32.57 -13.84
C ALA A 80 25.63 33.05 -12.40
N ASP A 81 24.93 34.08 -11.94
CA ASP A 81 25.16 34.74 -10.66
C ASP A 81 24.24 34.25 -9.51
N TRP A 82 23.18 33.50 -9.81
CA TRP A 82 22.29 32.94 -8.80
C TRP A 82 21.59 31.67 -9.28
N THR A 83 21.31 30.77 -8.35
CA THR A 83 20.71 29.47 -8.65
C THR A 83 19.51 29.13 -7.77
N HIS A 84 19.26 29.93 -6.73
CA HIS A 84 18.26 29.65 -5.71
C HIS A 84 17.48 30.88 -5.25
N ILE A 85 16.28 30.65 -4.70
CA ILE A 85 15.44 31.67 -4.07
C ILE A 85 15.27 31.42 -2.56
N ALA A 86 15.12 32.50 -1.80
CA ALA A 86 14.71 32.51 -0.41
C ALA A 86 13.53 33.46 -0.23
N VAL A 87 12.48 32.99 0.44
CA VAL A 87 11.25 33.76 0.69
C VAL A 87 11.13 34.05 2.18
N ASP A 88 11.11 35.32 2.54
CA ASP A 88 10.82 35.83 3.89
C ASP A 88 9.30 36.05 4.03
N GLY A 89 8.55 34.94 4.04
CA GLY A 89 7.08 34.90 4.02
C GLY A 89 6.54 33.60 3.41
N ASP A 90 5.26 33.59 3.05
CA ASP A 90 4.62 32.45 2.38
C ASP A 90 4.97 32.42 0.89
N LEU A 91 5.18 31.21 0.35
CA LEU A 91 5.44 30.99 -1.08
C LEU A 91 4.27 30.22 -1.70
N HIS A 92 3.64 30.80 -2.72
CA HIS A 92 2.68 30.12 -3.58
C HIS A 92 3.34 29.76 -4.91
N LEU A 93 3.48 28.47 -5.21
CA LEU A 93 3.92 28.00 -6.51
C LEU A 93 2.69 27.69 -7.38
N ASP A 94 2.46 28.58 -8.36
CA ASP A 94 1.39 28.48 -9.34
C ASP A 94 1.87 27.75 -10.60
N GLY A 95 0.96 27.40 -11.52
CA GLY A 95 1.37 26.91 -12.85
C GLY A 95 1.78 25.44 -12.93
N CYS A 96 1.61 24.67 -11.85
CA CYS A 96 1.55 23.19 -11.93
C CYS A 96 0.27 22.81 -12.68
N GLY A 97 0.27 22.98 -14.00
CA GLY A 97 -0.83 22.58 -14.87
C GLY A 97 -1.01 21.06 -14.87
N ALA A 98 -2.14 20.59 -15.40
CA ALA A 98 -2.51 19.18 -15.50
C ALA A 98 -1.47 18.25 -16.17
N ASP A 99 -0.48 18.80 -16.86
CA ASP A 99 0.53 18.09 -17.65
C ASP A 99 1.97 18.24 -17.08
N VAL A 100 2.11 18.68 -15.83
CA VAL A 100 3.41 18.93 -15.20
C VAL A 100 3.61 18.07 -13.96
N PHE A 101 4.65 17.23 -13.99
CA PHE A 101 5.07 16.38 -12.88
C PHE A 101 5.76 17.22 -11.80
N TYR A 102 5.11 17.34 -10.64
CA TYR A 102 5.50 18.18 -9.50
C TYR A 102 5.67 19.67 -9.81
N ALA A 103 5.80 20.51 -8.77
CA ALA A 103 6.24 21.88 -8.98
C ALA A 103 7.65 21.92 -9.59
N ARG A 104 7.76 22.46 -10.80
CA ARG A 104 9.05 22.66 -11.44
C ARG A 104 9.89 23.71 -10.72
N GLY A 105 11.20 23.51 -10.75
CA GLY A 105 12.14 24.39 -10.06
C GLY A 105 12.07 24.32 -8.53
N ILE A 106 11.38 23.33 -7.95
CA ILE A 106 11.28 23.17 -6.49
C ILE A 106 12.66 22.97 -5.84
N ASP A 107 13.59 22.35 -6.57
CA ASP A 107 15.01 22.20 -6.23
C ASP A 107 15.74 23.54 -6.07
N LYS A 108 15.20 24.62 -6.65
CA LYS A 108 15.73 26.00 -6.52
C LYS A 108 15.14 26.75 -5.33
N VAL A 109 14.12 26.20 -4.67
CA VAL A 109 13.57 26.78 -3.43
C VAL A 109 14.49 26.42 -2.29
N TYR A 110 15.34 27.36 -1.90
CA TYR A 110 16.31 27.13 -0.83
C TYR A 110 15.70 27.34 0.54
N TYR A 111 14.89 28.39 0.71
CA TYR A 111 14.22 28.65 1.98
C TYR A 111 12.87 29.34 1.83
N VAL A 112 11.91 28.93 2.63
CA VAL A 112 10.60 29.58 2.81
C VAL A 112 10.39 29.80 4.30
N GLY A 113 10.31 31.07 4.72
CA GLY A 113 10.12 31.47 6.11
C GLY A 113 8.72 31.21 6.65
N GLY A 114 7.72 31.13 5.77
CA GLY A 114 6.33 30.82 6.08
C GLY A 114 5.88 29.46 5.52
N ASP A 115 4.62 29.39 5.09
CA ASP A 115 4.04 28.20 4.46
C ASP A 115 4.39 28.14 2.95
N LEU A 116 4.64 26.93 2.45
CA LEU A 116 4.75 26.63 1.03
C LEU A 116 3.41 26.08 0.54
N HIS A 117 2.75 26.80 -0.36
CA HIS A 117 1.52 26.41 -1.02
C HIS A 117 1.83 25.93 -2.44
N VAL A 118 1.46 24.69 -2.76
CA VAL A 118 1.78 24.06 -4.03
C VAL A 118 0.75 22.98 -4.35
N ALA A 119 0.42 22.74 -5.62
CA ALA A 119 -0.56 21.71 -5.95
C ALA A 119 -0.02 20.28 -5.69
N SER A 120 1.19 20.00 -6.18
CA SER A 120 1.90 18.73 -6.08
C SER A 120 3.40 18.96 -5.86
N VAL A 121 4.05 18.15 -5.04
CA VAL A 121 5.44 18.40 -4.64
C VAL A 121 6.26 17.12 -4.46
N ASP A 122 7.46 17.11 -5.03
CA ASP A 122 8.52 16.14 -4.69
C ASP A 122 9.19 16.59 -3.39
N LEU A 123 8.90 15.90 -2.30
CA LEU A 123 9.53 16.19 -1.02
C LEU A 123 11.01 15.77 -1.02
N GLY A 124 11.41 14.79 -1.84
CA GLY A 124 12.79 14.33 -1.95
C GLY A 124 13.74 15.39 -2.52
N ALA A 125 13.19 16.35 -3.29
CA ALA A 125 13.90 17.50 -3.83
C ALA A 125 14.02 18.68 -2.85
N ILE A 126 13.31 18.64 -1.71
CA ILE A 126 13.32 19.69 -0.70
C ILE A 126 14.28 19.30 0.42
N ALA A 127 15.23 20.18 0.74
CA ALA A 127 16.13 19.97 1.86
C ALA A 127 15.39 20.05 3.21
N SER A 128 15.85 19.28 4.19
CA SER A 128 15.36 19.38 5.58
C SER A 128 15.34 20.83 6.06
N ASN A 129 14.26 21.23 6.71
CA ASN A 129 14.07 22.59 7.25
C ASN A 129 14.13 23.73 6.20
N ALA A 130 14.05 23.44 4.89
CA ALA A 130 13.91 24.45 3.84
C ALA A 130 12.57 25.20 3.88
N VAL A 131 11.55 24.60 4.50
CA VAL A 131 10.26 25.26 4.76
C VAL A 131 10.07 25.36 6.27
N ALA A 132 10.12 26.57 6.80
CA ALA A 132 9.97 26.81 8.23
C ALA A 132 8.52 26.59 8.71
N GLY A 133 7.53 26.93 7.86
CA GLY A 133 6.13 26.64 8.07
C GLY A 133 5.74 25.23 7.61
N ARG A 134 4.59 25.14 6.95
CA ARG A 134 3.97 23.91 6.44
C ARG A 134 4.02 23.87 4.93
N ILE A 135 4.11 22.67 4.39
CA ILE A 135 3.89 22.39 2.97
C ILE A 135 2.42 22.01 2.80
N VAL A 136 1.63 22.91 2.22
CA VAL A 136 0.20 22.72 1.97
C VAL A 136 0.03 22.30 0.51
N ALA A 137 -0.42 21.05 0.29
CA ALA A 137 -0.54 20.49 -1.05
C ALA A 137 -1.75 19.57 -1.24
N ASN A 138 -2.10 19.27 -2.50
CA ASN A 138 -3.04 18.17 -2.77
C ASN A 138 -2.32 16.82 -2.66
N SER A 139 -1.13 16.71 -3.24
CA SER A 139 -0.30 15.52 -3.24
C SER A 139 1.14 15.88 -2.86
N ALA A 140 1.78 15.00 -2.10
CA ALA A 140 3.18 15.08 -1.76
C ALA A 140 3.83 13.72 -2.00
N TRP A 141 5.04 13.72 -2.55
CA TRP A 141 5.66 12.53 -3.11
C TRP A 141 7.06 12.33 -2.55
N LEU A 142 7.39 11.08 -2.25
CA LEU A 142 8.73 10.61 -1.94
C LEU A 142 8.95 9.33 -2.76
N CYS A 143 9.78 9.40 -3.80
CA CYS A 143 10.03 8.26 -4.67
C CYS A 143 11.53 7.97 -4.71
N ALA A 144 11.93 6.76 -4.30
CA ALA A 144 13.30 6.28 -4.47
C ALA A 144 13.52 5.77 -5.91
N ASP A 145 14.69 5.22 -6.20
CA ASP A 145 14.93 4.43 -7.42
C ASP A 145 15.05 2.96 -7.00
N ASP A 146 14.77 2.03 -7.92
CA ASP A 146 14.58 0.59 -7.68
C ASP A 146 15.77 -0.10 -6.97
N ASP A 147 16.99 0.43 -7.13
CA ASP A 147 18.21 -0.13 -6.54
C ASP A 147 18.49 0.32 -5.09
N CYS A 148 17.58 1.09 -4.47
CA CYS A 148 17.85 1.75 -3.19
C CYS A 148 17.35 0.94 -1.99
N ALA A 149 18.22 0.74 -0.99
CA ALA A 149 17.72 0.55 0.38
C ALA A 149 16.88 1.76 0.79
N MET A 150 15.87 1.53 1.63
CA MET A 150 14.99 2.54 2.22
C MET A 150 15.74 3.85 2.51
N ARG A 151 15.34 4.94 1.84
CA ARG A 151 15.85 6.29 2.07
C ARG A 151 15.17 6.92 3.28
N THR A 152 15.70 8.03 3.80
CA THR A 152 15.03 8.78 4.87
C THR A 152 14.46 10.09 4.34
N ALA A 153 13.21 10.38 4.71
CA ALA A 153 12.54 11.62 4.34
C ALA A 153 13.23 12.85 4.98
N PRO A 154 13.21 14.02 4.33
CA PRO A 154 13.67 15.25 4.94
C PRO A 154 12.77 15.68 6.11
N GLU A 155 13.33 16.43 7.06
CA GLU A 155 12.57 16.99 8.18
C GLU A 155 11.66 18.13 7.67
N LEU A 156 10.38 17.81 7.43
CA LEU A 156 9.38 18.74 6.88
C LEU A 156 8.03 18.62 7.59
N ARG A 157 7.22 19.67 7.53
CA ARG A 157 5.82 19.68 8.02
C ARG A 157 4.87 19.56 6.85
N VAL A 158 4.24 18.40 6.68
CA VAL A 158 3.44 18.07 5.49
C VAL A 158 1.95 18.15 5.82
N HIS A 159 1.27 19.09 5.18
CA HIS A 159 -0.18 19.29 5.22
C HIS A 159 -0.76 19.02 3.83
N ALA A 160 -0.48 17.82 3.30
CA ALA A 160 -1.00 17.37 2.02
C ALA A 160 -2.34 16.63 2.19
N ARG A 161 -3.19 16.60 1.16
CA ARG A 161 -4.34 15.66 1.14
C ARG A 161 -3.85 14.22 1.08
N PHE A 162 -2.87 13.95 0.21
CA PHE A 162 -2.27 12.64 0.00
C PHE A 162 -0.75 12.71 0.10
N LEU A 163 -0.15 11.74 0.77
CA LEU A 163 1.29 11.51 0.80
C LEU A 163 1.56 10.12 0.21
N PHE A 164 2.39 10.07 -0.83
CA PHE A 164 2.84 8.84 -1.47
C PHE A 164 4.33 8.65 -1.17
N ALA A 165 4.68 7.53 -0.55
CA ALA A 165 6.05 7.22 -0.14
C ALA A 165 6.46 5.85 -0.68
N TRP A 166 7.43 5.85 -1.60
CA TRP A 166 8.02 4.65 -2.19
C TRP A 166 9.49 4.54 -1.78
N PHE A 167 9.79 3.54 -0.94
CA PHE A 167 11.09 3.28 -0.30
C PHE A 167 11.67 4.46 0.50
N TYR A 168 10.82 5.11 1.28
CA TYR A 168 11.21 6.14 2.24
C TYR A 168 10.71 5.84 3.65
N SER A 169 11.58 5.97 4.65
CA SER A 169 11.13 6.16 6.03
C SER A 169 10.59 7.58 6.18
N ILE A 170 9.41 7.69 6.78
CA ILE A 170 8.68 8.95 6.93
C ILE A 170 8.65 9.44 8.38
N ASP A 171 9.50 8.87 9.23
CA ASP A 171 9.57 9.15 10.68
C ASP A 171 9.92 10.62 10.98
N ASP A 172 10.71 11.24 10.11
CA ASP A 172 11.14 12.64 10.24
C ASP A 172 10.12 13.65 9.69
N LEU A 173 9.04 13.18 9.06
CA LEU A 173 7.94 14.03 8.64
C LEU A 173 6.98 14.32 9.79
N LYS A 174 6.60 15.59 9.93
CA LYS A 174 5.44 15.99 10.72
C LYS A 174 4.22 16.03 9.81
N ILE A 175 3.48 14.93 9.78
CA ILE A 175 2.34 14.72 8.89
C ILE A 175 1.05 15.21 9.58
N ALA A 176 0.25 16.02 8.88
CA ALA A 176 -1.05 16.45 9.38
C ALA A 176 -1.99 15.24 9.58
N PRO A 177 -2.82 15.18 10.62
CA PRO A 177 -3.65 14.00 10.91
C PRO A 177 -4.65 13.60 9.80
N ALA A 178 -5.06 14.56 8.98
CA ALA A 178 -6.01 14.34 7.88
C ALA A 178 -5.34 13.86 6.58
N THR A 179 -4.00 13.88 6.50
CA THR A 179 -3.26 13.38 5.33
C THR A 179 -3.48 11.87 5.21
N VAL A 180 -3.91 11.42 4.03
CA VAL A 180 -3.96 9.99 3.68
C VAL A 180 -2.58 9.58 3.18
N VAL A 181 -2.02 8.51 3.74
CA VAL A 181 -0.68 8.03 3.42
C VAL A 181 -0.77 6.74 2.63
N PHE A 182 -0.12 6.69 1.47
CA PHE A 182 0.16 5.49 0.72
C PHE A 182 1.66 5.21 0.85
N ILE A 183 2.02 4.02 1.30
CA ILE A 183 3.42 3.67 1.53
C ILE A 183 3.75 2.28 1.01
N LEU A 184 4.75 2.22 0.16
CA LEU A 184 5.41 1.01 -0.26
C LEU A 184 6.86 1.10 0.22
N GLY A 185 7.27 0.16 1.08
CA GLY A 185 8.60 0.14 1.69
C GLY A 185 8.88 -1.23 2.29
N SER A 186 9.99 -1.40 3.01
CA SER A 186 10.32 -2.71 3.56
C SER A 186 9.26 -3.23 4.53
N GLY A 187 8.93 -4.53 4.46
CA GLY A 187 7.89 -5.14 5.29
C GLY A 187 8.09 -4.87 6.78
N TYR A 188 9.33 -5.01 7.26
CA TYR A 188 9.69 -4.71 8.65
C TYR A 188 9.43 -3.26 9.07
N TYR A 189 9.62 -2.28 8.17
CA TYR A 189 9.31 -0.88 8.49
C TYR A 189 7.81 -0.66 8.54
N CYS A 190 7.09 -1.12 7.52
CA CYS A 190 5.63 -1.06 7.43
C CYS A 190 4.96 -1.67 8.67
N ASP A 191 5.38 -2.87 9.08
CA ASP A 191 4.88 -3.58 10.28
C ASP A 191 5.01 -2.77 11.59
N LYS A 192 5.98 -1.86 11.64
CA LYS A 192 6.28 -1.01 12.80
C LYS A 192 5.76 0.41 12.66
N LEU A 193 5.23 0.77 11.50
CA LEU A 193 4.69 2.09 11.25
C LEU A 193 3.46 2.32 12.14
N ARG A 194 3.48 3.39 12.93
CA ARG A 194 2.41 3.74 13.87
C ARG A 194 2.03 5.21 13.69
N LEU A 195 1.40 5.52 12.56
CA LEU A 195 0.85 6.86 12.29
C LEU A 195 -0.60 6.93 12.71
N PRO A 196 -1.13 8.04 13.25
CA PRO A 196 -2.57 8.18 13.51
C PRO A 196 -3.41 8.37 12.22
N ASN A 197 -2.74 8.59 11.09
CA ASN A 197 -3.30 8.83 9.76
C ASN A 197 -4.03 7.62 9.17
N PRO A 198 -4.88 7.81 8.16
CA PRO A 198 -5.18 6.76 7.21
C PRO A 198 -3.91 6.33 6.47
N VAL A 199 -3.57 5.04 6.52
CA VAL A 199 -2.36 4.48 5.90
C VAL A 199 -2.73 3.24 5.08
N PHE A 200 -2.38 3.24 3.81
CA PHE A 200 -2.44 2.07 2.94
C PHE A 200 -1.02 1.61 2.67
N GLN A 201 -0.73 0.36 3.01
CA GLN A 201 0.60 -0.23 2.94
C GLN A 201 0.66 -1.23 1.79
N TRP A 202 1.80 -1.30 1.11
CA TRP A 202 2.01 -2.24 0.00
C TRP A 202 0.88 -2.12 -1.05
N HIS A 203 0.26 -3.23 -1.40
CA HIS A 203 -0.78 -3.33 -2.42
C HIS A 203 -2.21 -3.09 -1.86
N GLU A 204 -2.37 -2.62 -0.62
CA GLU A 204 -3.69 -2.21 -0.10
C GLU A 204 -4.31 -1.05 -0.93
N ASP A 205 -3.47 -0.33 -1.67
CA ASP A 205 -3.87 0.77 -2.53
C ASP A 205 -4.79 0.32 -3.69
N ILE A 206 -4.64 -0.90 -4.21
CA ILE A 206 -5.45 -1.43 -5.31
C ILE A 206 -6.94 -1.48 -4.97
N HIS A 207 -7.26 -1.63 -3.68
CA HIS A 207 -8.64 -1.74 -3.22
C HIS A 207 -9.32 -0.38 -3.10
N VAL A 208 -8.55 0.70 -3.06
CA VAL A 208 -9.06 2.04 -2.80
C VAL A 208 -8.81 3.02 -3.94
N LEU A 209 -7.73 2.89 -4.71
CA LEU A 209 -7.40 3.76 -5.85
C LEU A 209 -8.07 3.29 -7.14
N ALA A 210 -8.70 4.20 -7.86
CA ALA A 210 -9.36 3.90 -9.13
C ALA A 210 -8.35 3.73 -10.27
N GLU A 211 -8.70 2.97 -11.30
CA GLU A 211 -8.07 3.17 -12.60
C GLU A 211 -8.33 4.61 -13.10
N PRO A 212 -7.35 5.30 -13.69
CA PRO A 212 -6.01 4.85 -14.07
C PRO A 212 -4.92 5.35 -13.09
N PHE A 213 -5.18 5.35 -11.78
CA PHE A 213 -4.26 5.90 -10.76
C PHE A 213 -3.31 4.86 -10.18
N VAL A 214 -3.66 3.58 -10.29
CA VAL A 214 -2.87 2.43 -9.85
C VAL A 214 -2.58 1.52 -11.04
N ARG A 215 -1.38 0.95 -11.10
CA ARG A 215 -0.94 -0.01 -12.12
C ARG A 215 -1.35 -1.42 -11.73
N ILE A 216 -1.37 -2.31 -12.72
CA ILE A 216 -1.39 -3.75 -12.46
C ILE A 216 -0.08 -4.12 -11.77
N VAL A 217 -0.18 -4.76 -10.61
CA VAL A 217 0.97 -5.23 -9.84
C VAL A 217 1.69 -6.35 -10.60
N GLU A 218 3.02 -6.32 -10.60
CA GLU A 218 3.84 -7.24 -11.40
C GLU A 218 3.97 -8.64 -10.80
N GLY A 219 3.78 -8.77 -9.48
CA GLY A 219 3.99 -9.99 -8.70
C GLY A 219 3.55 -9.79 -7.24
N GLU A 220 3.24 -10.88 -6.54
CA GLU A 220 3.07 -10.82 -5.09
C GLU A 220 4.38 -10.34 -4.45
N GLY A 221 4.28 -9.36 -3.54
CA GLY A 221 5.45 -8.72 -2.94
C GLY A 221 6.28 -7.85 -3.90
N SER A 222 5.77 -7.55 -5.09
CA SER A 222 6.41 -6.58 -5.99
C SER A 222 6.57 -5.25 -5.26
N ASP A 223 7.76 -4.71 -5.35
CA ASP A 223 8.13 -3.48 -4.70
C ASP A 223 8.27 -2.32 -5.71
N ALA A 224 7.79 -2.52 -6.93
CA ALA A 224 7.72 -1.50 -7.96
C ALA A 224 6.69 -0.41 -7.61
N ASN A 225 6.96 0.83 -8.01
CA ASN A 225 6.00 1.92 -7.84
C ASN A 225 4.74 1.70 -8.70
N GLY A 226 3.63 1.38 -8.02
CA GLY A 226 2.32 1.15 -8.64
C GLY A 226 1.54 2.42 -8.99
N TRP A 227 1.98 3.62 -8.60
CA TRP A 227 1.17 4.84 -8.76
C TRP A 227 1.41 5.55 -10.09
N ILE A 228 0.33 6.07 -10.69
CA ILE A 228 0.37 6.87 -11.92
C ILE A 228 0.27 8.35 -11.53
N ASN A 229 1.41 8.89 -11.09
CA ASN A 229 1.53 10.22 -10.49
C ASN A 229 0.89 11.34 -11.34
N GLU A 230 1.13 11.35 -12.65
CA GLU A 230 0.57 12.37 -13.57
C GLU A 230 -0.97 12.33 -13.61
N ALA A 231 -1.56 11.14 -13.59
CA ALA A 231 -3.00 10.97 -13.60
C ALA A 231 -3.60 11.42 -12.25
N ILE A 232 -2.95 11.04 -11.14
CA ILE A 232 -3.33 11.44 -9.77
C ILE A 232 -3.30 12.96 -9.64
N ASP A 233 -2.18 13.60 -9.95
CA ASP A 233 -2.01 15.03 -9.82
C ASP A 233 -3.00 15.82 -10.68
N ARG A 234 -3.25 15.35 -11.92
CA ARG A 234 -4.27 15.92 -12.80
C ARG A 234 -5.66 15.82 -12.20
N ALA A 235 -6.04 14.66 -11.68
CA ALA A 235 -7.35 14.45 -11.07
C ALA A 235 -7.54 15.36 -9.85
N LEU A 236 -6.55 15.40 -8.96
CA LEU A 236 -6.58 16.23 -7.76
C LEU A 236 -6.60 17.73 -8.08
N GLY A 237 -5.83 18.17 -9.08
CA GLY A 237 -5.84 19.56 -9.56
C GLY A 237 -7.20 20.00 -10.13
N LEU A 238 -7.98 19.06 -10.68
CA LEU A 238 -9.36 19.29 -11.12
C LEU A 238 -10.39 19.11 -10.00
N GLY A 239 -9.96 18.84 -8.76
CA GLY A 239 -10.85 18.58 -7.61
C GLY A 239 -11.59 17.25 -7.68
N ARG A 240 -11.13 16.31 -8.52
CA ARG A 240 -11.72 14.97 -8.65
C ARG A 240 -11.19 14.04 -7.55
N THR A 241 -11.95 13.00 -7.26
CA THR A 241 -11.48 11.90 -6.42
C THR A 241 -10.50 11.02 -7.18
N ILE A 242 -9.59 10.38 -6.44
CA ILE A 242 -8.72 9.31 -6.94
C ILE A 242 -9.16 7.93 -6.45
N PHE A 243 -10.21 7.90 -5.63
CA PHE A 243 -10.73 6.65 -5.06
C PHE A 243 -11.70 5.95 -6.01
N ARG A 244 -11.77 4.62 -5.89
CA ARG A 244 -12.73 3.75 -6.60
C ARG A 244 -14.17 4.10 -6.25
N ASP A 245 -15.07 3.79 -7.17
CA ASP A 245 -16.51 3.88 -6.92
C ASP A 245 -16.91 2.98 -5.75
N GLY A 246 -17.73 3.52 -4.85
CA GLY A 246 -18.14 2.83 -3.63
C GLY A 246 -17.14 2.86 -2.48
N PHE A 247 -15.94 3.47 -2.69
CA PHE A 247 -15.00 3.74 -1.62
C PHE A 247 -15.19 5.15 -1.01
N ASP A 248 -15.29 5.23 0.32
CA ASP A 248 -15.24 6.49 1.08
C ASP A 248 -14.21 6.38 2.22
N ILE A 249 -13.21 7.27 2.21
CA ILE A 249 -12.15 7.33 3.22
C ILE A 249 -12.67 7.52 4.66
N ALA A 250 -13.90 8.03 4.82
CA ALA A 250 -14.56 8.12 6.13
C ALA A 250 -14.76 6.75 6.80
N CYS A 251 -14.69 5.63 6.05
CA CYS A 251 -14.77 4.29 6.61
C CYS A 251 -13.48 3.84 7.33
N TYR A 252 -12.36 4.48 7.02
CA TYR A 252 -11.03 4.00 7.41
C TYR A 252 -10.81 3.97 8.94
N PRO A 253 -11.26 4.96 9.74
CA PRO A 253 -11.15 4.86 11.20
C PRO A 253 -11.83 3.62 11.79
N HIS A 254 -12.94 3.17 11.19
CA HIS A 254 -13.62 1.94 11.61
C HIS A 254 -12.82 0.70 11.21
N HIS A 255 -12.31 0.65 9.98
CA HIS A 255 -11.46 -0.43 9.50
C HIS A 255 -10.21 -0.61 10.37
N ARG A 256 -9.52 0.49 10.66
CA ARG A 256 -8.33 0.46 11.50
C ARG A 256 -8.63 0.01 12.93
N ALA A 257 -9.71 0.52 13.52
CA ALA A 257 -10.14 0.06 14.84
C ALA A 257 -10.46 -1.44 14.82
N ALA A 258 -11.08 -1.93 13.74
CA ALA A 258 -11.34 -3.35 13.52
C ALA A 258 -10.06 -4.18 13.48
N GLN A 259 -9.03 -3.78 12.72
CA GLN A 259 -7.73 -4.46 12.68
C GLN A 259 -7.07 -4.52 14.07
N ILE A 260 -7.19 -3.46 14.86
CA ILE A 260 -6.67 -3.43 16.24
C ILE A 260 -7.39 -4.43 17.13
N GLU A 261 -8.72 -4.56 17.03
CA GLU A 261 -9.48 -5.55 17.80
C GLU A 261 -9.25 -6.97 17.28
N ALA A 262 -9.10 -7.16 15.97
CA ALA A 262 -8.74 -8.44 15.37
C ALA A 262 -7.39 -8.95 15.88
N GLY A 263 -6.38 -8.08 15.97
CA GLY A 263 -5.06 -8.41 16.55
C GLY A 263 -5.07 -8.70 18.07
N LYS A 264 -6.22 -8.53 18.74
CA LYS A 264 -6.44 -8.94 20.15
C LYS A 264 -7.33 -10.19 20.25
N ASP A 265 -7.65 -10.82 19.12
CA ASP A 265 -8.63 -11.91 19.02
C ASP A 265 -10.05 -11.54 19.47
N GLU A 266 -10.38 -10.24 19.49
CA GLU A 266 -11.72 -9.73 19.84
C GLU A 266 -12.64 -9.76 18.61
N HIS A 267 -12.92 -10.97 18.10
CA HIS A 267 -13.59 -11.20 16.82
C HIS A 267 -14.95 -10.49 16.68
N ARG A 268 -15.76 -10.47 17.75
CA ARG A 268 -17.05 -9.76 17.74
C ARG A 268 -16.88 -8.26 17.53
N ALA A 269 -15.90 -7.65 18.20
CA ALA A 269 -15.63 -6.22 18.07
C ALA A 269 -15.08 -5.90 16.68
N ALA A 270 -14.15 -6.71 16.18
CA ALA A 270 -13.61 -6.61 14.83
C ALA A 270 -14.72 -6.67 13.77
N TYR A 271 -15.61 -7.66 13.84
CA TYR A 271 -16.77 -7.79 12.95
C TYR A 271 -17.66 -6.54 12.97
N LEU A 272 -18.05 -6.05 14.16
CA LEU A 272 -18.94 -4.89 14.29
C LEU A 272 -18.30 -3.61 13.73
N LEU A 273 -16.99 -3.45 13.87
CA LEU A 273 -16.24 -2.32 13.34
C LEU A 273 -16.09 -2.40 11.83
N HIS A 274 -15.77 -3.58 11.28
CA HIS A 274 -15.77 -3.78 9.83
C HIS A 274 -17.16 -3.61 9.21
N LYS A 275 -18.22 -4.10 9.87
CA LYS A 275 -19.62 -3.87 9.46
C LYS A 275 -19.96 -2.39 9.38
N ARG A 276 -19.48 -1.57 10.32
CA ARG A 276 -19.60 -0.10 10.26
C ARG A 276 -18.79 0.50 9.12
N SER A 277 -17.57 -0.02 8.88
CA SER A 277 -16.73 0.41 7.76
C SER A 277 -17.44 0.14 6.42
N ALA A 278 -17.94 -1.07 6.19
CA ALA A 278 -18.69 -1.47 5.01
C ALA A 278 -20.01 -0.67 4.85
N ALA A 279 -20.67 -0.28 5.94
CA ALA A 279 -21.85 0.57 5.89
C ALA A 279 -21.55 2.00 5.39
N VAL A 280 -20.37 2.53 5.69
CA VAL A 280 -19.91 3.83 5.17
C VAL A 280 -19.38 3.68 3.74
N SER A 281 -18.68 2.60 3.46
CA SER A 281 -17.99 2.35 2.19
C SER A 281 -18.26 0.93 1.68
N PRO A 282 -19.42 0.69 1.03
CA PRO A 282 -19.83 -0.65 0.59
C PRO A 282 -18.89 -1.29 -0.42
N GLY A 283 -18.13 -0.49 -1.17
CA GLY A 283 -17.14 -0.96 -2.15
C GLY A 283 -15.76 -1.26 -1.56
N PHE A 284 -15.58 -1.21 -0.24
CA PHE A 284 -14.28 -1.48 0.39
C PHE A 284 -14.08 -2.97 0.66
N TYR A 285 -13.24 -3.60 -0.17
CA TYR A 285 -12.94 -5.03 -0.15
C TYR A 285 -12.55 -5.55 1.25
N GLU A 286 -11.67 -4.85 1.95
CA GLU A 286 -11.04 -5.26 3.21
C GLU A 286 -12.00 -5.17 4.38
N ALA A 287 -13.05 -4.35 4.28
CA ALA A 287 -14.12 -4.36 5.27
C ALA A 287 -14.91 -5.67 5.20
N TRP A 288 -15.25 -6.13 4.00
CA TRP A 288 -15.97 -7.40 3.81
C TRP A 288 -15.08 -8.61 4.12
N LEU A 289 -13.82 -8.57 3.68
CA LEU A 289 -12.84 -9.62 4.01
C LEU A 289 -12.68 -9.75 5.52
N GLY A 290 -12.45 -8.65 6.24
CA GLY A 290 -12.28 -8.66 7.69
C GLY A 290 -13.56 -9.06 8.47
N MET A 291 -14.76 -8.81 7.92
CA MET A 291 -15.99 -9.41 8.47
C MET A 291 -15.98 -10.93 8.33
N GLY A 292 -15.57 -11.44 7.15
CA GLY A 292 -15.41 -12.86 6.89
C GLY A 292 -14.43 -13.51 7.87
N ASP A 293 -13.25 -12.90 8.04
CA ASP A 293 -12.20 -13.42 8.92
C ASP A 293 -12.64 -13.51 10.38
N ALA A 294 -13.30 -12.47 10.89
CA ALA A 294 -13.82 -12.46 12.24
C ALA A 294 -14.90 -13.55 12.47
N LEU A 295 -15.74 -13.83 11.48
CA LEU A 295 -16.76 -14.87 11.55
C LEU A 295 -16.15 -16.27 11.39
N PHE A 296 -15.18 -16.42 10.48
CA PHE A 296 -14.47 -17.66 10.24
C PHE A 296 -13.75 -18.13 11.50
N ALA A 297 -13.08 -17.21 12.20
CA ALA A 297 -12.33 -17.50 13.43
C ALA A 297 -13.18 -18.08 14.58
N VAL A 298 -14.49 -17.81 14.60
CA VAL A 298 -15.41 -18.34 15.63
C VAL A 298 -16.22 -19.55 15.15
N GLY A 299 -15.92 -20.06 13.96
CA GLY A 299 -16.62 -21.19 13.35
C GLY A 299 -17.93 -20.81 12.65
N ALA A 300 -18.25 -19.53 12.50
CA ALA A 300 -19.48 -19.05 11.87
C ALA A 300 -19.38 -19.09 10.33
N TYR A 301 -19.00 -20.24 9.77
CA TYR A 301 -18.61 -20.40 8.37
C TYR A 301 -19.70 -20.01 7.37
N ARG A 302 -20.97 -20.26 7.69
CA ARG A 302 -22.10 -19.85 6.82
C ARG A 302 -22.18 -18.34 6.67
N GLN A 303 -21.95 -17.61 7.76
CA GLN A 303 -21.95 -16.15 7.77
C GLN A 303 -20.66 -15.59 7.15
N ALA A 304 -19.51 -16.23 7.42
CA ALA A 304 -18.23 -15.87 6.82
C ALA A 304 -18.27 -16.02 5.29
N LEU A 305 -18.81 -17.13 4.79
CA LEU A 305 -19.02 -17.38 3.36
C LEU A 305 -19.81 -16.28 2.66
N ALA A 306 -20.85 -15.73 3.31
CA ALA A 306 -21.60 -14.61 2.75
C ALA A 306 -20.72 -13.35 2.62
N ALA A 307 -19.95 -13.01 3.65
CA ALA A 307 -19.05 -11.86 3.63
C ALA A 307 -17.91 -12.02 2.61
N TYR A 308 -17.32 -13.20 2.52
CA TYR A 308 -16.27 -13.52 1.53
C TYR A 308 -16.79 -13.46 0.09
N LYS A 309 -18.04 -13.84 -0.17
CA LYS A 309 -18.62 -13.69 -1.52
C LYS A 309 -18.75 -12.22 -1.92
N GLU A 310 -19.21 -11.36 -1.01
CA GLU A 310 -19.27 -9.92 -1.27
C GLU A 310 -17.87 -9.35 -1.52
N ALA A 311 -16.91 -9.63 -0.62
CA ALA A 311 -15.52 -9.23 -0.80
C ALA A 311 -14.95 -9.68 -2.15
N GLY A 312 -15.14 -10.96 -2.52
CA GLY A 312 -14.61 -11.50 -3.77
C GLY A 312 -15.05 -10.72 -5.01
N THR A 313 -16.28 -10.19 -5.02
CA THR A 313 -16.78 -9.37 -6.15
C THR A 313 -16.22 -7.95 -6.22
N LEU A 314 -15.62 -7.46 -5.13
CA LEU A 314 -15.04 -6.12 -5.02
C LEU A 314 -13.55 -6.07 -5.37
N PHE A 315 -12.88 -7.22 -5.37
CA PHE A 315 -11.47 -7.31 -5.74
C PHE A 315 -11.27 -6.79 -7.17
N PRO A 316 -10.24 -5.96 -7.43
CA PRO A 316 -9.99 -5.46 -8.78
C PRO A 316 -9.70 -6.59 -9.79
N GLU A 317 -10.52 -6.71 -10.84
CA GLU A 317 -10.41 -7.77 -11.86
C GLU A 317 -9.09 -7.69 -12.66
N ASP A 318 -8.55 -6.48 -12.84
CA ASP A 318 -7.29 -6.20 -13.53
C ASP A 318 -6.05 -6.67 -12.74
N GLN A 319 -6.17 -6.82 -11.41
CA GLN A 319 -5.09 -7.25 -10.52
C GLN A 319 -5.00 -8.79 -10.44
N ASN A 320 -4.96 -9.43 -11.61
CA ASN A 320 -4.99 -10.88 -11.77
C ASN A 320 -3.73 -11.62 -11.28
N VAL A 321 -2.63 -10.91 -11.08
CA VAL A 321 -1.41 -11.46 -10.50
C VAL A 321 -1.58 -11.73 -9.01
N LEU A 322 -2.31 -10.87 -8.32
CA LEU A 322 -2.60 -10.98 -6.90
C LEU A 322 -3.75 -11.97 -6.66
N VAL A 323 -3.69 -12.67 -5.53
CA VAL A 323 -4.74 -13.62 -5.15
C VAL A 323 -5.93 -12.89 -4.54
N ASN A 324 -7.12 -13.17 -5.08
CA ASN A 324 -8.37 -12.78 -4.42
C ASN A 324 -8.65 -13.72 -3.24
N LEU A 325 -8.06 -13.41 -2.08
CA LEU A 325 -8.15 -14.21 -0.86
C LEU A 325 -9.60 -14.50 -0.44
N ALA A 326 -10.54 -13.61 -0.75
CA ALA A 326 -11.94 -13.82 -0.42
C ALA A 326 -12.55 -15.03 -1.12
N TYR A 327 -12.20 -15.31 -2.38
CA TYR A 327 -12.67 -16.54 -3.05
C TYR A 327 -12.06 -17.81 -2.44
N ASN A 328 -10.79 -17.74 -2.01
CA ASN A 328 -10.12 -18.85 -1.32
C ASN A 328 -10.78 -19.15 0.02
N TYR A 329 -10.96 -18.15 0.89
CA TYR A 329 -11.60 -18.33 2.19
C TYR A 329 -13.10 -18.62 2.07
N GLY A 330 -13.76 -18.13 1.03
CA GLY A 330 -15.12 -18.54 0.68
C GLY A 330 -15.18 -20.03 0.31
N SER A 331 -14.26 -20.51 -0.54
CA SER A 331 -14.18 -21.93 -0.88
C SER A 331 -13.93 -22.80 0.35
N LEU A 332 -12.99 -22.38 1.20
CA LEU A 332 -12.71 -23.03 2.47
C LEU A 332 -13.96 -23.07 3.37
N SER A 333 -14.65 -21.93 3.54
CA SER A 333 -15.88 -21.88 4.34
C SER A 333 -16.95 -22.85 3.83
N ALA A 334 -17.06 -23.02 2.50
CA ALA A 334 -17.97 -23.99 1.90
C ALA A 334 -17.55 -25.45 2.17
N LEU A 335 -16.24 -25.76 2.18
CA LEU A 335 -15.73 -27.07 2.61
C LEU A 335 -16.11 -27.41 4.05
N TYR A 336 -15.95 -26.46 4.98
CA TYR A 336 -16.34 -26.64 6.38
C TYR A 336 -17.84 -26.89 6.56
N LEU A 337 -18.66 -26.40 5.63
CA LEU A 337 -20.12 -26.61 5.61
C LEU A 337 -20.52 -27.90 4.87
N GLY A 338 -19.57 -28.62 4.25
CA GLY A 338 -19.84 -29.76 3.38
C GLY A 338 -20.51 -29.40 2.05
N ASP A 339 -20.51 -28.12 1.68
CA ASP A 339 -21.06 -27.64 0.41
C ASP A 339 -20.00 -27.70 -0.68
N HIS A 340 -19.76 -28.91 -1.19
CA HIS A 340 -18.67 -29.15 -2.13
C HIS A 340 -18.88 -28.47 -3.49
N ASP A 341 -20.12 -28.36 -3.97
CA ASP A 341 -20.39 -27.69 -5.26
C ASP A 341 -20.09 -26.19 -5.15
N GLN A 342 -20.44 -25.54 -4.03
CA GLN A 342 -20.09 -24.15 -3.79
C GLN A 342 -18.58 -23.96 -3.57
N ALA A 343 -17.92 -24.88 -2.87
CA ALA A 343 -16.46 -24.86 -2.74
C ALA A 343 -15.76 -24.92 -4.10
N ILE A 344 -16.19 -25.82 -4.99
CA ILE A 344 -15.67 -25.96 -6.35
C ILE A 344 -15.89 -24.68 -7.16
N ALA A 345 -17.08 -24.08 -7.05
CA ALA A 345 -17.40 -22.84 -7.77
C ALA A 345 -16.48 -21.69 -7.37
N LEU A 346 -16.32 -21.45 -6.05
CA LEU A 346 -15.50 -20.34 -5.55
C LEU A 346 -14.01 -20.53 -5.83
N ALA A 347 -13.49 -21.75 -5.64
CA ALA A 347 -12.11 -22.04 -6.02
C ALA A 347 -11.87 -21.87 -7.53
N SER A 348 -12.85 -22.23 -8.36
CA SER A 348 -12.77 -22.02 -9.81
C SER A 348 -12.79 -20.54 -10.18
N MET A 349 -13.51 -19.70 -9.43
CA MET A 349 -13.47 -18.25 -9.61
C MET A 349 -12.09 -17.68 -9.27
N SER A 350 -11.45 -18.11 -8.18
CA SER A 350 -10.07 -17.70 -7.87
C SER A 350 -9.09 -18.15 -8.97
N ILE A 351 -9.16 -19.41 -9.41
CA ILE A 351 -8.29 -19.91 -10.49
C ILE A 351 -8.51 -19.14 -11.78
N ALA A 352 -9.77 -18.82 -12.12
CA ALA A 352 -10.09 -18.04 -13.31
C ALA A 352 -9.54 -16.60 -13.21
N HIS A 353 -9.65 -15.96 -12.05
CA HIS A 353 -9.07 -14.64 -11.78
C HIS A 353 -7.57 -14.65 -12.09
N ASN A 354 -6.82 -15.64 -11.59
CA ASN A 354 -5.38 -15.72 -11.78
C ASN A 354 -4.93 -16.30 -13.14
N SER A 355 -5.86 -16.77 -13.99
CA SER A 355 -5.52 -17.44 -15.27
C SER A 355 -4.82 -16.54 -16.30
N GLY A 356 -4.90 -15.22 -16.12
CA GLY A 356 -4.21 -14.21 -16.94
C GLY A 356 -2.89 -13.71 -16.34
N ALA A 357 -2.47 -14.20 -15.17
CA ALA A 357 -1.22 -13.78 -14.55
C ALA A 357 -0.03 -14.20 -15.43
N GLY A 358 0.90 -13.25 -15.66
CA GLY A 358 2.14 -13.52 -16.39
C GLY A 358 3.19 -14.28 -15.57
N CYS A 359 2.90 -14.53 -14.30
CA CYS A 359 3.73 -15.24 -13.34
C CYS A 359 2.88 -16.27 -12.57
N GLU A 360 3.52 -17.36 -12.16
CA GLU A 360 2.91 -18.40 -11.33
C GLU A 360 3.41 -18.22 -9.90
N ASP A 361 2.51 -17.97 -8.96
CA ASP A 361 2.82 -17.79 -7.54
C ASP A 361 2.43 -19.04 -6.73
N SER A 362 3.17 -19.33 -5.66
CA SER A 362 2.81 -20.36 -4.69
C SER A 362 1.40 -20.15 -4.12
N ASP A 363 1.00 -18.89 -3.93
CA ASP A 363 -0.32 -18.57 -3.36
C ASP A 363 -1.48 -18.92 -4.32
N HIS A 364 -1.20 -19.05 -5.62
CA HIS A 364 -2.19 -19.54 -6.59
C HIS A 364 -2.56 -21.01 -6.35
N GLY A 365 -1.67 -21.79 -5.72
CA GLY A 365 -1.88 -23.21 -5.42
C GLY A 365 -3.02 -23.47 -4.44
N TYR A 366 -3.34 -22.51 -3.56
CA TYR A 366 -4.36 -22.67 -2.52
C TYR A 366 -5.76 -22.97 -3.09
N ALA A 367 -6.13 -22.28 -4.17
CA ALA A 367 -7.43 -22.48 -4.81
C ALA A 367 -7.57 -23.89 -5.41
N TYR A 368 -6.50 -24.39 -6.05
CA TYR A 368 -6.44 -25.76 -6.57
C TYR A 368 -6.61 -26.79 -5.45
N ARG A 369 -5.92 -26.60 -4.32
CA ARG A 369 -6.06 -27.44 -3.14
C ARG A 369 -7.50 -27.51 -2.62
N CYS A 370 -8.16 -26.37 -2.42
CA CYS A 370 -9.56 -26.34 -1.97
C CYS A 370 -10.50 -27.05 -2.95
N ARG A 371 -10.30 -26.85 -4.26
CA ARG A 371 -11.11 -27.52 -5.28
C ARG A 371 -10.85 -29.03 -5.32
N ALA A 372 -9.60 -29.45 -5.16
CA ALA A 372 -9.22 -30.85 -5.08
C ALA A 372 -9.89 -31.56 -3.91
N GLU A 373 -9.88 -30.95 -2.73
CA GLU A 373 -10.54 -31.52 -1.56
C GLU A 373 -12.04 -31.68 -1.81
N ALA A 374 -12.70 -30.64 -2.32
CA ALA A 374 -14.12 -30.71 -2.65
C ALA A 374 -14.42 -31.85 -3.66
N TYR A 375 -13.52 -32.08 -4.62
CA TYR A 375 -13.59 -33.21 -5.55
C TYR A 375 -13.39 -34.57 -4.86
N LEU A 376 -12.44 -34.72 -3.94
CA LEU A 376 -12.27 -35.97 -3.17
C LEU A 376 -13.53 -36.28 -2.36
N LEU A 377 -14.05 -35.30 -1.64
CA LEU A 377 -15.26 -35.46 -0.82
C LEU A 377 -16.52 -35.73 -1.67
N SER A 378 -16.55 -35.23 -2.91
CA SER A 378 -17.64 -35.47 -3.88
C SER A 378 -17.45 -36.71 -4.77
N GLN A 379 -16.48 -37.58 -4.46
CA GLN A 379 -16.21 -38.81 -5.24
C GLN A 379 -15.83 -38.53 -6.72
N ARG A 380 -15.05 -37.46 -6.96
CA ARG A 380 -14.50 -37.07 -8.27
C ARG A 380 -12.96 -37.17 -8.26
N PRO A 381 -12.38 -38.37 -8.02
CA PRO A 381 -10.95 -38.53 -7.71
C PRO A 381 -10.00 -38.16 -8.85
N ALA A 382 -10.43 -38.29 -10.12
CA ALA A 382 -9.59 -37.92 -11.26
C ALA A 382 -9.32 -36.41 -11.33
N GLN A 383 -10.36 -35.60 -11.07
CA GLN A 383 -10.22 -34.14 -11.02
C GLN A 383 -9.46 -33.69 -9.79
N ALA A 384 -9.68 -34.36 -8.65
CA ALA A 384 -8.92 -34.11 -7.43
C ALA A 384 -7.41 -34.33 -7.63
N LEU A 385 -7.00 -35.44 -8.23
CA LEU A 385 -5.59 -35.71 -8.48
C LEU A 385 -4.95 -34.62 -9.35
N ALA A 386 -5.62 -34.22 -10.44
CA ALA A 386 -5.09 -33.18 -11.33
C ALA A 386 -4.92 -31.83 -10.60
N ASP A 387 -5.89 -31.44 -9.76
CA ASP A 387 -5.79 -30.21 -8.98
C ASP A 387 -4.72 -30.32 -7.87
N LEU A 388 -4.53 -31.48 -7.24
CA LEU A 388 -3.44 -31.69 -6.25
C LEU A 388 -2.06 -31.64 -6.90
N GLU A 389 -1.91 -32.26 -8.07
CA GLU A 389 -0.66 -32.17 -8.85
C GLU A 389 -0.36 -30.71 -9.19
N ARG A 390 -1.37 -29.95 -9.65
CA ARG A 390 -1.18 -28.53 -9.95
C ARG A 390 -0.90 -27.67 -8.71
N ALA A 391 -1.57 -27.93 -7.59
CA ALA A 391 -1.29 -27.25 -6.33
C ALA A 391 0.16 -27.47 -5.89
N LEU A 392 0.67 -28.70 -5.98
CA LEU A 392 2.05 -29.06 -5.61
C LEU A 392 3.12 -28.62 -6.64
N GLU A 393 2.74 -28.38 -7.88
CA GLU A 393 3.59 -27.71 -8.87
C GLU A 393 3.83 -26.24 -8.49
N LEU A 394 2.79 -25.55 -8.03
CA LEU A 394 2.83 -24.14 -7.61
C LEU A 394 3.47 -23.97 -6.23
N ASP A 395 3.07 -24.79 -5.27
CA ASP A 395 3.64 -24.85 -3.93
C ASP A 395 3.96 -26.29 -3.53
N ASN A 396 5.22 -26.70 -3.73
CA ASN A 396 5.69 -28.02 -3.33
C ASN A 396 5.71 -28.25 -1.81
N GLY A 397 5.62 -27.16 -1.03
CA GLY A 397 5.69 -27.15 0.42
C GLY A 397 4.33 -27.23 1.11
N ASP A 398 3.22 -27.17 0.37
CA ASP A 398 1.89 -27.19 0.96
C ASP A 398 1.57 -28.55 1.61
N ALA A 399 1.69 -28.59 2.93
CA ALA A 399 1.49 -29.79 3.74
C ALA A 399 0.08 -30.39 3.55
N ALA A 400 -0.95 -29.53 3.40
CA ALA A 400 -2.31 -29.98 3.22
C ALA A 400 -2.52 -30.67 1.86
N SER A 401 -1.94 -30.19 0.76
CA SER A 401 -1.98 -30.90 -0.53
C SER A 401 -1.28 -32.26 -0.47
N HIS A 402 -0.13 -32.36 0.21
CA HIS A 402 0.51 -33.66 0.46
C HIS A 402 -0.39 -34.60 1.27
N TRP A 403 -1.07 -34.08 2.29
CA TRP A 403 -1.99 -34.89 3.10
C TRP A 403 -3.21 -35.35 2.29
N LEU A 404 -3.81 -34.45 1.48
CA LEU A 404 -4.93 -34.77 0.59
C LEU A 404 -4.56 -35.78 -0.49
N LEU A 405 -3.31 -35.74 -1.00
CA LEU A 405 -2.79 -36.76 -1.92
C LEU A 405 -2.66 -38.12 -1.21
N GLY A 406 -2.26 -38.11 0.07
CA GLY A 406 -2.28 -39.32 0.89
C GLY A 406 -3.68 -39.88 1.10
N LEU A 407 -4.67 -39.02 1.37
CA LEU A 407 -6.08 -39.40 1.44
C LEU A 407 -6.59 -39.99 0.12
N PHE A 408 -6.22 -39.41 -1.02
CA PHE A 408 -6.53 -39.95 -2.35
C PHE A 408 -6.00 -41.39 -2.52
N HIS A 409 -4.74 -41.65 -2.16
CA HIS A 409 -4.16 -42.99 -2.24
C HIS A 409 -4.77 -43.95 -1.23
N TYR A 410 -5.10 -43.47 -0.03
CA TYR A 410 -5.76 -44.25 1.01
C TYR A 410 -7.13 -44.75 0.52
N GLN A 411 -7.95 -43.86 -0.05
CA GLN A 411 -9.29 -44.20 -0.59
C GLN A 411 -9.21 -45.23 -1.74
N ARG A 412 -8.07 -45.30 -2.44
CA ARG A 412 -7.80 -46.30 -3.48
C ARG A 412 -7.23 -47.62 -2.96
N GLY A 413 -6.85 -47.69 -1.69
CA GLY A 413 -6.21 -48.86 -1.07
C GLY A 413 -4.69 -48.92 -1.23
N ASP A 414 -4.07 -47.86 -1.78
CA ASP A 414 -2.63 -47.77 -2.03
C ASP A 414 -1.88 -47.33 -0.75
N MET A 415 -1.93 -48.18 0.29
CA MET A 415 -1.46 -47.85 1.65
C MET A 415 0.01 -47.42 1.73
N GLN A 416 0.86 -47.93 0.83
CA GLN A 416 2.27 -47.53 0.78
C GLN A 416 2.43 -46.07 0.32
N GLN A 417 1.71 -45.66 -0.72
CA GLN A 417 1.76 -44.29 -1.22
C GLN A 417 1.05 -43.33 -0.26
N ALA A 418 -0.08 -43.74 0.32
CA ALA A 418 -0.78 -42.94 1.34
C ALA A 418 0.15 -42.54 2.49
N ARG A 419 0.90 -43.51 3.05
CA ARG A 419 1.87 -43.26 4.12
C ARG A 419 3.02 -42.36 3.68
N ALA A 420 3.50 -42.50 2.45
CA ALA A 420 4.56 -41.65 1.93
C ALA A 420 4.11 -40.20 1.81
N CYS A 421 2.91 -39.96 1.29
CA CYS A 421 2.32 -38.63 1.17
C CYS A 421 2.01 -38.00 2.55
N HIS A 422 1.44 -38.76 3.49
CA HIS A 422 1.24 -38.26 4.87
C HIS A 422 2.57 -37.93 5.55
N ALA A 423 3.61 -38.74 5.35
CA ALA A 423 4.95 -38.42 5.86
C ALA A 423 5.56 -37.17 5.22
N ALA A 424 5.24 -36.89 3.94
CA ALA A 424 5.62 -35.65 3.29
C ALA A 424 4.89 -34.45 3.92
N ALA A 425 3.57 -34.55 4.16
CA ALA A 425 2.81 -33.52 4.86
C ALA A 425 3.42 -33.19 6.25
N SER A 426 3.66 -34.21 7.06
CA SER A 426 4.29 -34.10 8.38
C SER A 426 5.69 -33.47 8.37
N LYS A 427 6.44 -33.61 7.27
CA LYS A 427 7.76 -33.00 7.11
C LYS A 427 7.65 -31.47 7.00
N TYR A 428 6.61 -30.98 6.34
CA TYR A 428 6.39 -29.54 6.17
C TYR A 428 5.64 -28.94 7.36
N GLU A 429 4.66 -29.65 7.92
CA GLU A 429 3.93 -29.23 9.11
C GLU A 429 3.66 -30.42 10.05
N HIS A 430 4.34 -30.43 11.20
CA HIS A 430 4.24 -31.49 12.21
C HIS A 430 2.82 -31.68 12.78
N GLY A 431 1.93 -30.69 12.63
CA GLY A 431 0.52 -30.82 13.02
C GLY A 431 -0.21 -31.98 12.33
N PHE A 432 0.21 -32.35 11.11
CA PHE A 432 -0.37 -33.47 10.37
C PHE A 432 0.01 -34.86 10.92
N ASP A 433 0.98 -34.96 11.83
CA ASP A 433 1.33 -36.24 12.49
C ASP A 433 0.12 -36.85 13.20
N ALA A 434 -0.73 -36.01 13.81
CA ALA A 434 -1.95 -36.46 14.49
C ALA A 434 -2.99 -37.06 13.55
N TYR A 435 -2.90 -36.76 12.25
CA TYR A 435 -3.86 -37.17 11.21
C TYR A 435 -3.28 -38.17 10.21
N ALA A 436 -2.04 -38.65 10.43
CA ALA A 436 -1.37 -39.58 9.51
C ALA A 436 -2.12 -40.92 9.35
N ASP A 437 -2.91 -41.31 10.36
CA ASP A 437 -3.73 -42.52 10.37
C ASP A 437 -5.24 -42.24 10.19
N ALA A 438 -5.64 -40.98 9.96
CA ALA A 438 -7.04 -40.61 9.77
C ALA A 438 -7.56 -41.14 8.42
N GLY A 439 -8.43 -42.16 8.46
CA GLY A 439 -8.67 -43.03 7.31
C GLY A 439 -10.01 -42.90 6.59
N SER A 440 -10.70 -41.75 6.58
CA SER A 440 -11.96 -41.69 5.80
C SER A 440 -12.47 -40.33 5.31
N GLY A 441 -11.85 -39.21 5.68
CA GLY A 441 -12.29 -37.89 5.22
C GLY A 441 -11.51 -36.76 5.89
N THR A 442 -11.86 -35.52 5.56
CA THR A 442 -11.15 -34.31 6.03
C THR A 442 -11.77 -33.69 7.27
N ALA A 443 -12.83 -34.28 7.83
CA ALA A 443 -13.54 -33.73 8.99
C ALA A 443 -12.64 -33.52 10.23
N CYS A 444 -11.56 -34.29 10.38
CA CYS A 444 -10.60 -34.09 11.46
C CYS A 444 -9.77 -32.79 11.34
N LEU A 445 -9.75 -32.18 10.16
CA LEU A 445 -9.08 -30.89 9.92
C LEU A 445 -9.96 -29.70 10.30
N TYR A 446 -11.25 -29.93 10.58
CA TYR A 446 -12.25 -28.88 10.67
C TYR A 446 -12.93 -28.82 12.03
N GLN A 447 -13.14 -27.60 12.50
CA GLN A 447 -14.00 -27.30 13.64
C GLN A 447 -15.48 -27.44 13.24
N GLU A 448 -16.32 -27.84 14.20
CA GLU A 448 -17.78 -27.87 14.01
C GLU A 448 -18.33 -26.47 13.70
N PRO A 449 -19.16 -26.32 12.65
CA PRO A 449 -19.79 -25.05 12.32
C PRO A 449 -20.67 -24.52 13.46
N SER A 450 -20.60 -23.21 13.66
CA SER A 450 -21.42 -22.47 14.62
C SER A 450 -22.21 -21.35 13.92
N GLU A 451 -23.11 -20.69 14.65
CA GLU A 451 -23.74 -19.45 14.22
C GLU A 451 -23.64 -18.44 15.36
N VAL A 452 -23.49 -17.17 15.00
CA VAL A 452 -23.37 -16.07 15.95
C VAL A 452 -24.40 -14.98 15.68
N ASP A 453 -25.00 -14.45 16.74
CA ASP A 453 -25.86 -13.28 16.68
C ASP A 453 -25.11 -12.06 17.24
N TRP A 454 -24.41 -11.38 16.35
CA TRP A 454 -23.65 -10.15 16.65
C TRP A 454 -24.35 -8.91 16.08
N ALA A 455 -25.68 -8.90 16.04
CA ALA A 455 -26.50 -7.82 15.48
C ALA A 455 -25.98 -6.41 15.80
#